data_AF-A0A1E5USY8-F1
#
_entry.id   AF-A0A1E5USY8-F1
#
_cell.length_a   1.000
_cell.length_b   1.000
_cell.length_c   1.000
_cell.angle_alpha   90.00
_cell.angle_beta   90.00
_cell.angle_gamma   90.00
#
_symmetry.space_group_name_H-M   'P 1'
#
loop_
_entity.id
_entity.type
_entity.pdbx_description
1 polymer ?
#
loop_
_entity_poly.entity_id
_entity_poly.type
_entity_poly.pdbx_seq_one_letter_code
_entity_poly.pdbx_strand_id
1 'polypeptide(L)'
;LCSSSSETAEHLCLHCPFAQQVRELTRACSANMDLVPLPEHTIEERWPASLRHLPKNQRRITAALLMYVAWNLWKERNRRVFEGAAHDPLHVLYLIKEEIALRRQACGGPVVS
;
A
#
# COMPACT_ATOMS: atom_id res chain seq x y z
N LEU A 1 8.94 -8.42 -7.98
CA LEU A 1 9.51 -7.47 -7.01
C LEU A 1 10.01 -8.30 -5.85
N CYS A 2 11.25 -8.09 -5.40
CA CYS A 2 12.15 -8.98 -4.62
C CYS A 2 12.93 -10.05 -5.40
N SER A 3 12.56 -10.35 -6.65
CA SER A 3 13.30 -11.25 -7.56
C SER A 3 13.50 -12.70 -7.08
N SER A 4 12.97 -13.07 -5.91
CA SER A 4 13.17 -14.39 -5.30
C SER A 4 12.00 -15.36 -5.54
N SER A 5 10.89 -14.89 -6.10
CA SER A 5 9.67 -15.69 -6.34
C SER A 5 8.85 -15.12 -7.49
N SER A 6 7.91 -15.93 -8.01
CA SER A 6 7.00 -15.52 -9.08
C SER A 6 6.17 -14.30 -8.68
N GLU A 7 6.00 -13.37 -9.61
CA GLU A 7 5.20 -12.16 -9.42
C GLU A 7 3.71 -12.46 -9.59
N THR A 8 3.07 -12.97 -8.54
CA THR A 8 1.60 -13.04 -8.46
C THR A 8 1.05 -11.80 -7.75
N ALA A 9 -0.22 -11.48 -7.97
CA ALA A 9 -0.89 -10.40 -7.24
C ALA A 9 -0.77 -10.61 -5.72
N GLU A 10 -0.96 -11.85 -5.26
CA GLU A 10 -0.80 -12.26 -3.86
C GLU A 10 0.62 -12.05 -3.36
N HIS A 11 1.63 -12.47 -4.12
CA HIS A 11 3.02 -12.24 -3.75
C HIS A 11 3.33 -10.74 -3.65
N LEU A 12 3.00 -9.96 -4.67
CA LEU A 12 3.27 -8.52 -4.69
C LEU A 12 2.57 -7.77 -3.54
N CYS A 13 1.32 -8.13 -3.24
CA CYS A 13 0.54 -7.44 -2.22
C CYS A 13 0.81 -7.94 -0.80
N LEU A 14 1.13 -9.22 -0.60
CA LEU A 14 1.15 -9.84 0.74
C LEU A 14 2.55 -10.29 1.19
N HIS A 15 3.28 -10.97 0.31
CA HIS A 15 4.46 -11.76 0.69
C HIS A 15 5.79 -11.14 0.26
N CYS A 16 5.79 -10.25 -0.72
CA CYS A 16 6.98 -9.63 -1.26
C CYS A 16 7.72 -8.85 -0.16
N PRO A 17 8.99 -9.19 0.15
CA PRO A 17 9.80 -8.50 1.16
C PRO A 17 9.93 -7.00 0.90
N PHE A 18 10.10 -6.59 -0.37
CA PHE A 18 10.12 -5.17 -0.72
C PHE A 18 8.79 -4.49 -0.39
N ALA A 19 7.67 -5.14 -0.74
CA ALA A 19 6.34 -4.60 -0.46
C ALA A 19 6.06 -4.54 1.04
N GLN A 20 6.57 -5.49 1.83
CA GLN A 20 6.51 -5.47 3.28
C GLN A 20 7.24 -4.25 3.85
N GLN A 21 8.44 -3.94 3.36
CA GLN A 21 9.18 -2.75 3.78
C GLN A 21 8.41 -1.45 3.48
N VAL A 22 7.86 -1.32 2.27
CA VAL A 22 7.02 -0.15 1.92
C VAL A 22 5.80 -0.03 2.83
N ARG A 23 5.13 -1.15 3.15
CA ARG A 23 3.98 -1.16 4.07
C ARG A 23 4.38 -0.73 5.47
N GLU A 24 5.49 -1.22 5.99
CA GLU A 24 5.96 -0.89 7.34
C GLU A 24 6.34 0.59 7.44
N LEU A 25 7.06 1.11 6.44
CA LEU A 25 7.38 2.54 6.34
C LEU A 25 6.10 3.39 6.25
N THR A 26 5.10 2.92 5.51
CA THR A 26 3.80 3.60 5.39
C THR A 26 3.08 3.61 6.74
N ARG A 27 3.03 2.46 7.43
CA ARG A 27 2.40 2.29 8.76
C ARG A 27 3.03 3.26 9.78
N ALA A 28 4.35 3.30 9.83
CA ALA A 28 5.12 4.17 10.73
C ALA A 28 4.78 5.66 10.51
N CYS A 29 4.49 6.08 9.27
CA CYS A 29 4.13 7.46 8.95
C CYS A 29 2.61 7.74 9.04
N SER A 30 1.77 6.74 9.30
CA SER A 30 0.32 6.83 9.20
C SER A 30 -0.39 6.48 10.51
N ALA A 31 0.15 6.98 11.63
CA ALA A 31 -0.37 6.75 12.99
C ALA A 31 -0.56 5.26 13.34
N ASN A 32 0.32 4.39 12.84
CA ASN A 32 0.26 2.94 13.05
C ASN A 32 -1.06 2.29 12.60
N MET A 33 -1.73 2.84 11.58
CA MET A 33 -2.83 2.15 10.92
C MET A 33 -2.37 0.75 10.50
N ASP A 34 -3.15 -0.27 10.83
CA ASP A 34 -2.78 -1.64 10.54
C ASP A 34 -2.82 -1.91 9.03
N LEU A 35 -1.63 -1.90 8.42
CA LEU A 35 -1.38 -2.26 7.03
C LEU A 35 -0.91 -3.74 6.89
N VAL A 36 -1.24 -4.58 7.91
CA VAL A 36 -1.13 -6.06 8.06
C VAL A 36 0.28 -6.65 8.37
N PRO A 37 0.49 -7.93 8.85
CA PRO A 37 -0.09 -9.25 8.46
C PRO A 37 -0.71 -10.13 9.58
N LEU A 38 -1.79 -10.88 9.26
CA LEU A 38 -2.16 -12.17 9.87
C LEU A 38 -1.66 -13.31 8.96
N PRO A 39 -1.37 -14.53 9.47
CA PRO A 39 -0.93 -15.66 8.65
C PRO A 39 -2.07 -16.23 7.79
N GLU A 40 -1.73 -16.73 6.59
CA GLU A 40 -2.52 -17.71 5.81
C GLU A 40 -3.88 -17.30 5.22
N HIS A 41 -3.97 -16.13 4.58
CA HIS A 41 -5.20 -15.71 3.88
C HIS A 41 -4.93 -15.06 2.53
N THR A 42 -5.85 -15.29 1.58
CA THR A 42 -5.85 -14.64 0.26
C THR A 42 -6.06 -13.12 0.38
N ILE A 43 -5.83 -12.37 -0.70
CA ILE A 43 -6.11 -10.92 -0.72
C ILE A 43 -7.58 -10.62 -0.37
N GLU A 44 -8.51 -11.44 -0.90
CA GLU A 44 -9.96 -11.27 -0.76
C GLU A 44 -10.44 -11.43 0.68
N GLU A 45 -9.80 -12.32 1.43
CA GLU A 45 -10.12 -12.54 2.85
C GLU A 45 -9.40 -11.52 3.75
N ARG A 46 -8.14 -11.22 3.43
CA ARG A 46 -7.27 -10.36 4.26
C ARG A 46 -7.68 -8.89 4.22
N TRP A 47 -8.09 -8.39 3.06
CA TRP A 47 -8.42 -6.96 2.92
C TRP A 47 -9.63 -6.56 3.78
N PRO A 48 -10.79 -7.22 3.69
CA PRO A 48 -11.93 -6.91 4.56
C PRO A 48 -11.64 -7.17 6.03
N ALA A 49 -10.87 -8.21 6.36
CA ALA A 49 -10.49 -8.53 7.74
C ALA A 49 -9.70 -7.39 8.40
N SER A 50 -8.67 -6.86 7.72
CA SER A 50 -7.84 -5.75 8.23
C SER A 50 -8.63 -4.47 8.52
N LEU A 51 -9.81 -4.32 7.90
CA LEU A 51 -10.66 -3.15 8.00
C LEU A 51 -11.83 -3.32 9.00
N ARG A 52 -12.18 -4.57 9.34
CA ARG A 52 -13.43 -4.89 10.06
C ARG A 52 -13.50 -4.27 11.45
N HIS A 53 -12.37 -4.19 12.14
CA HIS A 53 -12.26 -3.69 13.52
C HIS A 53 -12.24 -2.17 13.61
N LEU A 54 -12.09 -1.48 12.48
CA LEU A 54 -11.90 -0.04 12.45
C LEU A 54 -13.24 0.72 12.46
N PRO A 55 -13.33 1.84 13.22
CA PRO A 55 -14.43 2.79 13.12
C PRO A 55 -14.65 3.22 11.67
N LYS A 56 -15.89 3.54 11.27
CA LYS A 56 -16.26 3.83 9.87
C LYS A 56 -15.32 4.83 9.18
N ASN A 57 -14.96 5.90 9.86
CA ASN A 57 -14.07 6.94 9.33
C ASN A 57 -12.64 6.44 9.13
N GLN A 58 -12.11 5.76 10.15
CA GLN A 58 -10.78 5.16 10.10
C GLN A 58 -10.69 4.08 9.01
N ARG A 59 -11.73 3.25 8.89
CA ARG A 59 -11.85 2.21 7.88
C ARG A 59 -11.72 2.76 6.46
N ARG A 60 -12.40 3.86 6.16
CA ARG A 60 -12.33 4.52 4.84
C ARG A 60 -10.92 5.03 4.54
N ILE A 61 -10.27 5.63 5.53
CA ILE A 61 -8.92 6.18 5.38
C ILE A 61 -7.90 5.04 5.20
N THR A 62 -7.96 3.99 6.03
CA THR A 62 -7.08 2.83 5.93
C THR A 62 -7.28 2.10 4.59
N ALA A 63 -8.52 1.91 4.13
CA ALA A 63 -8.80 1.30 2.84
C ALA A 63 -8.18 2.10 1.68
N ALA A 64 -8.34 3.43 1.69
CA ALA A 64 -7.72 4.29 0.68
C ALA A 64 -6.19 4.20 0.73
N LEU A 65 -5.58 4.20 1.92
CA LEU A 65 -4.14 4.07 2.07
C LEU A 65 -3.61 2.73 1.52
N LEU A 66 -4.29 1.62 1.84
CA LEU A 66 -3.97 0.30 1.28
C LEU A 66 -4.05 0.31 -0.26
N MET A 67 -5.05 0.99 -0.84
CA MET A 67 -5.16 1.13 -2.30
C MET A 67 -3.97 1.90 -2.89
N TYR A 68 -3.57 3.01 -2.27
CA TYR A 68 -2.41 3.79 -2.72
C TYR A 68 -1.11 3.01 -2.63
N VAL A 69 -0.91 2.22 -1.56
CA VAL A 69 0.26 1.36 -1.42
C VAL A 69 0.29 0.30 -2.53
N ALA A 70 -0.81 -0.44 -2.73
CA ALA A 70 -0.90 -1.47 -3.77
C ALA A 70 -0.67 -0.89 -5.17
N TRP A 71 -1.26 0.28 -5.46
CA TRP A 71 -1.08 0.98 -6.72
C TRP A 71 0.36 1.41 -6.97
N ASN A 72 1.05 2.00 -5.97
CA ASN A 72 2.43 2.43 -6.13
C ASN A 72 3.41 1.26 -6.22
N LEU A 73 3.13 0.14 -5.55
CA LEU A 73 3.90 -1.09 -5.74
C LEU A 73 3.75 -1.63 -7.17
N TRP A 74 2.55 -1.57 -7.74
CA TRP A 74 2.32 -1.93 -9.13
C TRP A 74 3.06 -0.98 -10.10
N LYS A 75 2.97 0.34 -9.88
CA LYS A 75 3.73 1.33 -10.67
C LYS A 75 5.24 1.08 -10.60
N GLU A 76 5.77 0.81 -9.40
CA GLU A 76 7.19 0.51 -9.22
C GLU A 76 7.61 -0.79 -9.93
N ARG A 77 6.76 -1.82 -9.92
CA ARG A 77 6.98 -3.04 -10.69
C ARG A 77 7.09 -2.74 -12.18
N ASN A 78 6.15 -1.96 -12.72
CA ASN A 78 6.15 -1.59 -14.13
C ASN A 78 7.38 -0.75 -14.49
N ARG A 79 7.76 0.18 -13.63
CA ARG A 79 8.97 0.98 -13.81
C ARG A 79 10.23 0.13 -13.93
N ARG A 80 10.39 -0.88 -13.08
CA ARG A 80 11.53 -1.81 -13.15
C ARG A 80 11.57 -2.59 -14.46
N VAL A 81 10.41 -2.98 -14.98
CA VAL A 81 10.30 -3.80 -16.20
C VAL A 81 10.44 -2.96 -17.46
N PHE A 82 9.79 -1.80 -17.53
CA PHE A 82 9.64 -1.03 -18.77
C PHE A 82 10.58 0.17 -18.86
N GLU A 83 11.02 0.72 -17.72
CA GLU A 83 11.88 1.92 -17.68
C GLU A 83 13.32 1.58 -17.23
N GLY A 84 13.56 0.34 -16.78
CA GLY A 84 14.87 -0.06 -16.23
C GLY A 84 15.26 0.68 -14.94
N ALA A 85 14.30 1.35 -14.29
CA ALA A 85 14.51 2.12 -13.07
C ALA A 85 13.99 1.36 -11.84
N ALA A 86 14.78 1.36 -10.76
CA ALA A 86 14.44 0.70 -9.51
C ALA A 86 14.63 1.66 -8.34
N HIS A 87 13.53 1.99 -7.68
CA HIS A 87 13.54 2.83 -6.48
C HIS A 87 13.65 1.99 -5.22
N ASP A 88 14.26 2.55 -4.18
CA ASP A 88 14.23 1.95 -2.86
C ASP A 88 12.84 2.14 -2.19
N PRO A 89 12.53 1.40 -1.12
CA PRO A 89 11.23 1.49 -0.43
C PRO A 89 10.88 2.88 0.11
N LEU A 90 11.87 3.68 0.55
CA LEU A 90 11.62 5.04 1.06
C LEU A 90 11.20 5.96 -0.09
N HIS A 91 11.84 5.82 -1.25
CA HIS A 91 11.44 6.59 -2.43
C HIS A 91 10.03 6.19 -2.91
N VAL A 92 9.65 4.90 -2.85
CA VAL A 92 8.25 4.49 -3.13
C VAL A 92 7.28 5.09 -2.11
N LEU A 93 7.63 5.15 -0.83
CA LEU A 93 6.82 5.85 0.19
C LEU A 93 6.67 7.34 -0.16
N TYR A 94 7.74 8.00 -0.61
CA TYR A 94 7.67 9.40 -1.06
C TYR A 94 6.61 9.58 -2.17
N LEU A 95 6.65 8.73 -3.21
CA LEU A 95 5.67 8.76 -4.30
C LEU A 95 4.23 8.52 -3.82
N ILE A 96 4.03 7.60 -2.87
CA ILE A 96 2.72 7.37 -2.24
C ILE A 96 2.21 8.65 -1.57
N LYS A 97 3.06 9.33 -0.79
CA LYS A 97 2.69 10.56 -0.09
C LYS A 97 2.39 11.70 -1.05
N GLU A 98 3.17 11.83 -2.11
CA GLU A 98 2.97 12.81 -3.18
C GLU A 98 1.61 12.60 -3.87
N GLU A 99 1.27 11.36 -4.24
CA GLU A 99 -0.01 11.05 -4.90
C GLU A 99 -1.22 11.30 -3.98
N ILE A 100 -1.09 10.98 -2.68
CA ILE A 100 -2.11 11.31 -1.68
C ILE A 100 -2.27 12.84 -1.54
N ALA A 101 -1.16 13.59 -1.53
CA ALA A 101 -1.18 15.05 -1.43
C ALA A 101 -1.82 15.69 -2.67
N LEU A 102 -1.45 15.25 -3.87
CA LEU A 102 -2.05 15.70 -5.13
C LEU A 102 -3.56 15.44 -5.15
N ARG A 103 -4.00 14.25 -4.75
CA ARG A 103 -5.43 13.93 -4.66
C ARG A 103 -6.17 14.82 -3.66
N ARG A 104 -5.55 15.16 -2.52
CA ARG A 104 -6.13 16.11 -1.55
C ARG A 104 -6.23 17.52 -2.12
N GLN A 105 -5.25 17.97 -2.90
CA GLN A 105 -5.28 19.29 -3.54
C GLN A 105 -6.34 19.36 -4.64
N ALA A 106 -6.46 18.31 -5.47
CA ALA A 106 -7.41 18.28 -6.58
C ALA A 106 -8.87 18.07 -6.15
N CYS A 107 -9.11 17.23 -5.13
CA CYS A 107 -10.46 16.78 -4.76
C CYS A 107 -10.88 17.18 -3.35
N GLY A 108 -10.04 17.88 -2.59
CA GLY A 108 -10.25 18.15 -1.17
C GLY A 108 -9.98 16.95 -0.26
N GLY A 109 -10.07 17.20 1.06
CA GLY A 109 -10.02 16.14 2.07
C GLY A 109 -11.30 15.29 2.08
N PRO A 110 -11.26 14.06 2.61
CA PRO A 110 -12.50 13.34 2.88
C PRO A 110 -13.37 14.19 3.81
N VAL A 111 -14.56 14.60 3.34
CA VAL A 111 -15.57 15.21 4.19
C VAL A 111 -15.97 14.15 5.20
N VAL A 112 -15.59 14.37 6.46
CA VAL A 112 -15.99 13.54 7.60
C VAL A 112 -17.27 14.15 8.13
N SER A 113 -18.40 13.53 7.78
CA SER A 113 -19.71 13.80 8.40
C SER A 113 -19.95 12.82 9.53
#